data_AF-A0A9E4ETP6-F1
#
_entry.id   AF-A0A9E4ETP6-F1
#
_cell.length_a   1.000
_cell.length_b   1.000
_cell.length_c   1.000
_cell.angle_alpha   90.00
_cell.angle_beta   90.00
_cell.angle_gamma   90.00
#
_symmetry.space_group_name_H-M   'P 1'
#
loop_
_entity.id
_entity.type
_entity.pdbx_description
1 polymer ?
#
loop_
_entity_poly.entity_id
_entity_poly.type
_entity_poly.pdbx_seq_one_letter_code
_entity_poly.pdbx_strand_id
1 'polypeptide(L)'
;MRWTANIAKAALLALMLVLQAGAQTDYGYRLGRQERGEVRFNAQGPSVLMGALDPTVMRWYMPQELFDEYGRRQWRYTNYATEPYRRYIDRNQEGSYFYDTYGKLISRGWLVYDWRQTQARTVESSQLTKERRYANWFNRLIISSDASGDYNYSLMIGDEIFATLTPMTFRKVGFNGVVTSFAARHLRFTGLFSRPSLHIPTASQDNFTSLIAGRIEADLGANATLGLTLVNAHNGAGNRESFEGNPLKGVLTTGQLGRRLNKLIVRLSDDSPADGEGGPVLFGTEVEITTALRREVPVEGGVRMVFKDTTFTGGSIGFAPVIEGGEERGGFLRADGAESIVLQYALAAEEGESEEGTLRLALQRRLDLGLDEADDAITRVKNVRFRFVLANDYRIEVASDRQNSRIGIPEFLVVTRAAGNVKNQLNPREVVFDYGLPTASQIAGITAEVRDWWGFDLYGEFNVSTQYRQFPSTTRESHRSFSGIQGDEHAVGWLFNLVRHADRLWHGRRLRDQLQAGR
;
A
#
# COMPACT_ATOMS: atom_id res chain seq x y z
N MET A 1 -34.45 -53.54 53.44
CA MET A 1 -34.19 -52.13 53.06
C MET A 1 -34.15 -51.24 54.29
N ARG A 2 -33.03 -51.25 55.03
CA ARG A 2 -32.84 -50.52 56.30
C ARG A 2 -31.34 -50.40 56.64
N TRP A 3 -30.47 -49.93 55.75
CA TRP A 3 -29.01 -49.97 56.02
C TRP A 3 -28.16 -48.80 55.48
N THR A 4 -28.74 -47.72 54.94
CA THR A 4 -27.94 -46.60 54.41
C THR A 4 -28.24 -45.23 55.05
N ALA A 5 -29.31 -45.09 55.85
CA ALA A 5 -29.64 -43.84 56.55
C ALA A 5 -29.13 -43.77 58.02
N ASN A 6 -28.72 -44.90 58.60
CA ASN A 6 -28.22 -44.95 59.99
C ASN A 6 -26.69 -44.79 60.09
N ILE A 7 -25.95 -44.97 58.99
CA ILE A 7 -24.48 -44.80 58.97
C ILE A 7 -24.12 -43.31 58.91
N ALA A 8 -24.91 -42.49 58.20
CA ALA A 8 -24.69 -41.04 58.12
C ALA A 8 -24.98 -40.32 59.46
N LYS A 9 -25.95 -40.79 60.25
CA LYS A 9 -26.24 -40.22 61.58
C LYS A 9 -25.25 -40.68 62.65
N ALA A 10 -24.71 -41.90 62.56
CA ALA A 10 -23.66 -42.37 63.46
C ALA A 10 -22.29 -41.71 63.17
N ALA A 11 -21.98 -41.44 61.90
CA ALA A 11 -20.74 -40.73 61.52
C ALA A 11 -20.76 -39.25 61.94
N LEU A 12 -21.92 -38.58 61.89
CA LEU A 12 -22.06 -37.19 62.34
C LEU A 12 -22.11 -37.05 63.87
N LEU A 13 -22.63 -38.04 64.60
CA LEU A 13 -22.59 -38.06 66.08
C LEU A 13 -21.19 -38.41 66.62
N ALA A 14 -20.44 -39.27 65.93
CA ALA A 14 -19.02 -39.53 66.24
C ALA A 14 -18.14 -38.30 65.94
N LEU A 15 -18.53 -37.47 64.97
CA LEU A 15 -17.84 -36.21 64.67
C LEU A 15 -18.15 -35.09 65.70
N MET A 16 -19.28 -35.14 66.42
CA MET A 16 -19.65 -34.15 67.44
C MET A 16 -19.30 -34.55 68.89
N LEU A 17 -19.08 -35.84 69.18
CA LEU A 17 -18.65 -36.31 70.52
C LEU A 17 -17.13 -36.31 70.73
N VAL A 18 -16.33 -36.00 69.71
CA VAL A 18 -14.87 -35.76 69.85
C VAL A 18 -14.57 -34.27 70.15
N LEU A 19 -15.59 -33.40 70.15
CA LEU A 19 -15.42 -31.95 70.27
C LEU A 19 -15.54 -31.38 71.70
N GLN A 20 -15.75 -32.19 72.74
CA GLN A 20 -15.76 -31.69 74.13
C GLN A 20 -15.22 -32.71 75.15
N ALA A 21 -13.90 -32.91 75.15
CA ALA A 21 -13.15 -33.32 76.33
C ALA A 21 -11.68 -32.91 76.14
N GLY A 22 -11.20 -31.98 76.97
CA GLY A 22 -9.78 -31.59 77.01
C GLY A 22 -9.48 -30.17 76.55
N ALA A 23 -10.27 -29.17 76.96
CA ALA A 23 -9.73 -27.83 77.14
C ALA A 23 -8.78 -27.85 78.35
N GLN A 24 -7.53 -28.23 78.12
CA GLN A 24 -6.44 -27.93 79.02
C GLN A 24 -5.48 -27.04 78.26
N THR A 25 -5.53 -25.75 78.56
CA THR A 25 -4.69 -24.72 77.99
C THR A 25 -3.24 -25.05 78.32
N ASP A 26 -2.52 -25.64 77.38
CA ASP A 26 -1.11 -25.96 77.53
C ASP A 26 -0.32 -24.65 77.41
N TYR A 27 0.06 -24.09 78.56
CA TYR A 27 0.92 -22.91 78.64
C TYR A 27 2.38 -23.21 78.28
N GLY A 28 2.70 -24.40 77.74
CA GLY A 28 4.03 -24.73 77.23
C GLY A 28 5.15 -24.35 78.20
N TYR A 29 6.31 -23.97 77.64
CA TYR A 29 7.51 -23.67 78.42
C TYR A 29 7.58 -22.24 78.99
N ARG A 30 6.45 -21.51 79.06
CA ARG A 30 6.42 -20.12 79.53
C ARG A 30 6.48 -19.99 81.06
N LEU A 31 6.18 -21.05 81.78
CA LEU A 31 6.37 -21.16 83.23
C LEU A 31 7.50 -22.18 83.42
N GLY A 32 8.74 -21.68 83.61
CA GLY A 32 9.94 -22.52 83.68
C GLY A 32 9.79 -23.69 84.67
N ARG A 33 10.58 -24.76 84.46
CA ARG A 33 10.47 -25.97 85.29
C ARG A 33 11.24 -25.75 86.59
N GLN A 34 10.59 -25.97 87.72
CA GLN A 34 11.20 -25.82 89.03
C GLN A 34 12.02 -27.07 89.37
N GLU A 35 13.34 -26.94 89.41
CA GLU A 35 14.25 -27.99 89.86
C GLU A 35 15.01 -27.48 91.09
N ARG A 36 14.86 -28.19 92.20
CA ARG A 36 15.54 -27.90 93.49
C ARG A 36 15.42 -26.44 93.96
N GLY A 37 14.21 -25.88 93.88
CA GLY A 37 13.85 -24.59 94.48
C GLY A 37 14.06 -23.37 93.60
N GLU A 38 14.67 -23.49 92.42
CA GLU A 38 14.79 -22.41 91.44
C GLU A 38 14.10 -22.76 90.11
N VAL A 39 13.50 -21.75 89.48
CA VAL A 39 12.85 -21.88 88.18
C VAL A 39 13.89 -21.65 87.08
N ARG A 40 14.19 -22.70 86.30
CA ARG A 40 15.11 -22.61 85.16
C ARG A 40 14.38 -22.72 83.83
N PHE A 41 14.73 -21.82 82.91
CA PHE A 41 14.25 -21.81 81.53
C PHE A 41 15.34 -22.43 80.64
N ASN A 42 15.17 -23.68 80.24
CA ASN A 42 16.09 -24.36 79.32
C ASN A 42 15.47 -24.39 77.91
N ALA A 43 16.11 -23.71 76.95
CA ALA A 43 15.75 -23.80 75.54
C ALA A 43 16.29 -25.12 74.98
N GLN A 44 15.43 -26.12 74.79
CA GLN A 44 15.80 -27.33 74.07
C GLN A 44 15.75 -27.05 72.56
N GLY A 45 16.91 -27.07 71.91
CA GLY A 45 17.02 -27.09 70.46
C GLY A 45 16.50 -28.43 69.88
N PRO A 46 16.11 -28.45 68.60
CA PRO A 46 15.54 -29.63 67.96
C PRO A 46 16.53 -30.81 68.00
N SER A 47 16.05 -31.98 68.45
CA SER A 47 16.81 -33.21 68.40
C SER A 47 17.03 -33.63 66.94
N VAL A 48 18.28 -33.77 66.52
CA VAL A 48 18.62 -34.29 65.19
C VAL A 48 18.46 -35.81 65.21
N LEU A 49 17.53 -36.32 64.40
CA LEU A 49 17.43 -37.74 64.08
C LEU A 49 18.69 -38.18 63.31
N MET A 50 19.62 -38.88 63.99
CA MET A 50 20.85 -39.47 63.42
C MET A 50 20.58 -40.64 62.44
N GLY A 51 19.36 -40.76 61.89
CA GLY A 51 19.00 -41.66 60.79
C GLY A 51 18.78 -40.94 59.45
N ALA A 52 18.95 -39.62 59.40
CA ALA A 52 18.85 -38.81 58.18
C ALA A 52 20.22 -38.22 57.74
N LEU A 53 21.32 -38.81 58.22
CA LEU A 53 22.68 -38.57 57.72
C LEU A 53 23.06 -39.68 56.73
N ASP A 54 22.22 -39.89 55.72
CA ASP A 54 22.71 -40.43 54.48
C ASP A 54 23.14 -39.21 53.66
N PRO A 55 24.43 -39.04 53.31
CA PRO A 55 24.81 -38.02 52.34
C PRO A 55 24.22 -38.44 51.01
N THR A 56 22.94 -38.10 50.80
CA THR A 56 22.41 -37.93 49.46
C THR A 56 23.25 -36.81 48.89
N VAL A 57 24.27 -37.18 48.11
CA VAL A 57 24.94 -36.24 47.23
C VAL A 57 23.83 -35.67 46.38
N MET A 58 23.32 -34.50 46.74
CA MET A 58 22.57 -33.68 45.81
C MET A 58 23.56 -33.35 44.71
N ARG A 59 23.65 -34.23 43.72
CA ARG A 59 24.21 -33.87 42.42
C ARG A 59 23.22 -32.86 41.86
N TRP A 60 23.54 -31.58 42.05
CA TRP A 60 22.93 -30.51 41.29
C TRP A 60 23.32 -30.74 39.84
N TYR A 61 22.50 -31.51 39.12
CA TYR A 61 22.62 -31.66 37.68
C TYR A 61 22.29 -30.31 37.07
N MET A 62 23.32 -29.55 36.73
CA MET A 62 23.17 -28.54 35.69
C MET A 62 22.94 -29.32 34.39
N PRO A 63 21.86 -29.06 33.64
CA PRO A 63 21.69 -29.59 32.30
C PRO A 63 22.99 -29.40 31.52
N GLN A 64 23.51 -30.45 30.86
CA GLN A 64 24.81 -30.40 30.18
C GLN A 64 24.88 -29.25 29.16
N GLU A 65 23.73 -28.89 28.58
CA GLU A 65 23.63 -27.75 27.65
C GLU A 65 24.09 -26.43 28.30
N LEU A 66 23.83 -26.21 29.60
CA LEU A 66 24.22 -25.00 30.31
C LEU A 66 25.74 -24.91 30.59
N PHE A 67 26.44 -26.04 30.68
CA PHE A 67 27.88 -26.07 30.88
C PHE A 67 28.62 -25.92 29.55
N ASP A 68 28.21 -26.69 28.52
CA ASP A 68 28.87 -26.72 27.22
C ASP A 68 28.63 -25.43 26.42
N GLU A 69 27.46 -24.81 26.55
CA GLU A 69 27.13 -23.60 25.77
C GLU A 69 27.56 -22.29 26.44
N TYR A 70 27.65 -22.24 27.77
CA TYR A 70 27.95 -21.01 28.53
C TYR A 70 29.32 -21.04 29.25
N GLY A 71 30.04 -22.17 29.26
CA GLY A 71 31.32 -22.31 29.98
C GLY A 71 31.23 -22.05 31.49
N ARG A 72 30.02 -22.19 32.07
CA ARG A 72 29.71 -21.79 33.45
C ARG A 72 30.36 -22.75 34.45
N ARG A 73 31.23 -22.24 35.33
CA ARG A 73 31.79 -22.99 36.46
C ARG A 73 31.08 -22.62 37.75
N GLN A 74 30.68 -23.60 38.56
CA GLN A 74 29.85 -23.38 39.75
C GLN A 74 30.46 -22.40 40.78
N TRP A 75 31.79 -22.33 40.87
CA TRP A 75 32.51 -21.45 41.78
C TRP A 75 32.65 -19.99 41.31
N ARG A 76 32.28 -19.70 40.06
CA ARG A 76 32.35 -18.34 39.49
C ARG A 76 31.20 -17.43 39.91
N TYR A 77 30.20 -17.97 40.63
CA TYR A 77 29.04 -17.25 41.13
C TYR A 77 29.24 -16.89 42.62
N THR A 78 30.33 -16.21 42.93
CA THR A 78 30.47 -15.53 44.22
C THR A 78 30.09 -14.07 44.01
N ASN A 79 28.88 -13.70 44.46
CA ASN A 79 28.39 -12.32 44.38
C ASN A 79 29.15 -11.46 45.40
N TYR A 80 30.36 -11.04 45.05
CA TYR A 80 31.02 -9.94 45.71
C TYR A 80 30.48 -8.63 45.15
N ALA A 81 30.21 -7.64 46.00
CA ALA A 81 29.76 -6.31 45.60
C ALA A 81 30.85 -5.47 44.90
N THR A 82 31.89 -6.12 44.39
CA THR A 82 33.00 -5.53 43.64
C THR A 82 32.64 -5.27 42.18
N GLU A 83 31.63 -5.96 41.64
CA GLU A 83 31.16 -5.76 40.27
C GLU A 83 29.69 -5.29 40.26
N PRO A 84 29.35 -4.25 39.49
CA PRO A 84 27.95 -3.86 39.33
C PRO A 84 27.16 -5.00 38.69
N TYR A 85 25.91 -5.19 39.14
CA TYR A 85 25.00 -6.21 38.61
C TYR A 85 24.92 -6.13 37.08
N ARG A 86 25.49 -7.13 36.39
CA ARG A 86 25.34 -7.29 34.95
C ARG A 86 24.09 -8.10 34.70
N ARG A 87 23.09 -7.50 34.05
CA ARG A 87 21.87 -8.18 33.62
C ARG A 87 22.27 -9.34 32.70
N TYR A 88 21.94 -10.57 33.08
CA TYR A 88 21.95 -11.70 32.15
C TYR A 88 20.94 -11.37 31.06
N ILE A 89 21.39 -10.98 29.87
CA ILE A 89 20.48 -10.96 28.72
C ILE A 89 20.15 -12.44 28.50
N ASP A 90 18.90 -12.80 28.74
CA ASP A 90 18.42 -14.16 28.49
C ASP A 90 18.73 -14.48 27.02
N ARG A 91 19.32 -15.64 26.73
CA ARG A 91 19.66 -16.03 25.35
C ARG A 91 18.43 -16.02 24.44
N ASN A 92 17.25 -16.20 25.04
CA ASN A 92 15.93 -16.06 24.42
C ASN A 92 15.51 -14.62 24.12
N GLN A 93 16.31 -13.61 24.45
CA GLN A 93 16.11 -12.19 24.10
C GLN A 93 17.06 -11.75 22.99
N GLU A 94 18.16 -12.48 22.76
CA GLU A 94 19.18 -12.17 21.75
C GLU A 94 18.73 -12.51 20.32
N GLY A 95 17.72 -13.37 20.17
CA GLY A 95 17.13 -13.71 18.87
C GLY A 95 17.91 -14.73 18.06
N SER A 96 17.54 -14.84 16.78
CA SER A 96 18.08 -15.80 15.80
C SER A 96 19.39 -15.31 15.20
N TYR A 97 20.23 -16.25 14.80
CA TYR A 97 21.46 -15.96 14.05
C TYR A 97 21.15 -15.72 12.58
N PHE A 98 21.69 -14.64 12.01
CA PHE A 98 21.59 -14.31 10.60
C PHE A 98 22.94 -14.50 9.93
N TYR A 99 22.96 -15.30 8.87
CA TYR A 99 24.16 -15.60 8.09
C TYR A 99 24.02 -15.02 6.67
N ASP A 100 25.14 -14.69 6.05
CA ASP A 100 25.17 -14.33 4.63
C ASP A 100 25.02 -15.58 3.74
N THR A 101 24.97 -15.36 2.42
CA THR A 101 24.85 -16.45 1.43
C THR A 101 26.03 -17.43 1.47
N TYR A 102 27.17 -17.02 2.03
CA TYR A 102 28.38 -17.84 2.17
C TYR A 102 28.51 -18.50 3.56
N GLY A 103 27.49 -18.38 4.42
CA GLY A 103 27.47 -18.97 5.75
C GLY A 103 28.25 -18.19 6.83
N LYS A 104 28.69 -16.96 6.54
CA LYS A 104 29.33 -16.08 7.53
C LYS A 104 28.27 -15.40 8.39
N LEU A 105 28.46 -15.42 9.71
CA LEU A 105 27.56 -14.75 10.65
C LEU A 105 27.59 -13.22 10.42
N ILE A 106 26.43 -12.64 10.10
CA ILE A 106 26.25 -11.18 9.95
C ILE A 106 25.90 -10.58 11.31
N SER A 107 24.86 -11.09 11.95
CA SER A 107 24.32 -10.55 13.20
C SER A 107 23.44 -11.56 13.92
N ARG A 108 23.03 -11.23 15.14
CA ARG A 108 22.05 -11.97 15.92
C ARG A 108 20.94 -11.02 16.35
N GLY A 109 19.68 -11.38 16.12
CA GLY A 109 18.55 -10.52 16.44
C GLY A 109 17.19 -11.11 16.10
N TRP A 110 16.15 -10.29 16.20
CA TRP A 110 14.80 -10.68 15.81
C TRP A 110 14.46 -10.12 14.44
N LEU A 111 13.89 -10.95 13.57
CA LEU A 111 13.15 -10.44 12.43
C LEU A 111 11.89 -9.75 12.96
N VAL A 112 11.72 -8.46 12.67
CA VAL A 112 10.54 -7.69 13.10
C VAL A 112 9.70 -7.31 11.89
N TYR A 113 10.36 -6.90 10.81
CA TYR A 113 9.74 -6.53 9.55
C TYR A 113 10.59 -7.09 8.41
N ASP A 114 9.96 -7.75 7.44
CA ASP A 114 10.59 -8.24 6.23
C ASP A 114 9.71 -7.87 5.04
N TRP A 115 10.29 -7.18 4.06
CA TRP A 115 9.64 -6.91 2.79
C TRP A 115 10.55 -7.40 1.68
N ARG A 116 10.11 -8.46 0.99
CA ARG A 116 10.82 -9.06 -0.13
C ARG A 116 9.97 -9.00 -1.38
N GLN A 117 10.63 -8.72 -2.48
CA GLN A 117 10.07 -8.85 -3.82
C GLN A 117 11.04 -9.71 -4.62
N THR A 118 10.57 -10.89 -5.02
CA THR A 118 11.33 -11.89 -5.75
C THR A 118 10.67 -12.09 -7.11
N GLN A 119 11.33 -11.60 -8.14
CA GLN A 119 10.97 -11.81 -9.55
C GLN A 119 12.03 -12.73 -10.17
N ALA A 120 11.72 -13.70 -11.03
CA ALA A 120 10.43 -14.14 -11.57
C ALA A 120 9.95 -15.42 -10.86
N ARG A 121 8.96 -15.30 -9.97
CA ARG A 121 8.30 -16.45 -9.34
C ARG A 121 6.81 -16.39 -9.62
N THR A 122 6.26 -17.48 -10.17
CA THR A 122 4.84 -17.61 -10.52
C THR A 122 3.91 -17.61 -9.30
N VAL A 123 4.44 -17.93 -8.12
CA VAL A 123 3.74 -17.92 -6.84
C VAL A 123 4.65 -17.24 -5.81
N GLU A 124 4.07 -16.40 -4.94
CA GLU A 124 4.79 -15.73 -3.85
C GLU A 124 5.83 -14.68 -4.28
N SER A 125 5.60 -14.02 -5.42
CA SER A 125 6.54 -13.03 -5.98
C SER A 125 6.81 -11.82 -5.09
N SER A 126 5.91 -11.51 -4.15
CA SER A 126 6.16 -10.49 -3.15
C SER A 126 5.59 -10.91 -1.81
N GLN A 127 6.47 -10.92 -0.81
CA GLN A 127 6.22 -11.34 0.55
C GLN A 127 6.41 -10.14 1.48
N LEU A 128 5.40 -9.86 2.29
CA LEU A 128 5.48 -8.90 3.40
C LEU A 128 5.18 -9.66 4.69
N THR A 129 6.13 -9.63 5.62
CA THR A 129 6.02 -10.31 6.91
C THR A 129 6.18 -9.30 8.04
N LYS A 130 5.12 -9.13 8.83
CA LYS A 130 5.10 -8.34 10.08
C LYS A 130 4.97 -9.30 11.25
N GLU A 131 6.09 -9.54 11.94
CA GLU A 131 6.15 -10.50 13.03
C GLU A 131 5.35 -10.06 14.26
N ARG A 132 4.97 -11.01 15.15
CA ARG A 132 4.18 -10.69 16.36
C ARG A 132 4.85 -9.61 17.23
N ARG A 133 6.18 -9.52 17.20
CA ARG A 133 6.96 -8.52 17.91
C ARG A 133 6.78 -7.10 17.36
N TYR A 134 6.55 -6.95 16.05
CA TYR A 134 6.21 -5.65 15.45
C TYR A 134 4.96 -5.08 16.09
N ALA A 135 3.91 -5.90 16.24
CA ALA A 135 2.68 -5.48 16.87
C ALA A 135 2.79 -5.32 18.39
N ASN A 136 3.47 -6.24 19.09
CA ASN A 136 3.44 -6.29 20.55
C ASN A 136 4.54 -5.48 21.25
N TRP A 137 5.77 -5.51 20.73
CA TRP A 137 6.91 -4.83 21.37
C TRP A 137 7.05 -3.40 20.89
N PHE A 138 6.80 -3.18 19.60
CA PHE A 138 6.97 -1.89 18.94
C PHE A 138 5.64 -1.17 18.68
N ASN A 139 4.50 -1.73 19.08
CA ASN A 139 3.18 -1.13 18.84
C ASN A 139 2.95 -0.71 17.38
N ARG A 140 3.46 -1.50 16.42
CA ARG A 140 3.40 -1.23 14.97
C ARG A 140 4.12 0.06 14.52
N LEU A 141 5.12 0.51 15.28
CA LEU A 141 5.96 1.65 14.93
C LEU A 141 7.42 1.42 15.35
N ILE A 142 8.30 1.33 14.37
CA ILE A 142 9.75 1.27 14.57
C ILE A 142 10.33 2.59 14.09
N ILE A 143 11.15 3.23 14.92
CA ILE A 143 11.90 4.42 14.56
C ILE A 143 13.37 4.14 14.88
N SER A 144 14.22 4.33 13.88
CA SER A 144 15.66 4.34 14.02
C SER A 144 16.17 5.69 13.52
N SER A 145 17.12 6.28 14.23
CA SER A 145 17.72 7.56 13.85
C SER A 145 19.19 7.56 14.19
N ASP A 146 19.98 8.17 13.32
CA ASP A 146 21.41 8.42 13.51
C ASP A 146 21.71 9.88 13.19
N ALA A 147 22.63 10.47 13.95
CA ALA A 147 23.02 11.86 13.82
C ALA A 147 24.53 11.98 13.98
N SER A 148 25.18 12.61 13.00
CA SER A 148 26.62 12.82 13.01
C SER A 148 26.95 14.19 12.41
N GLY A 149 27.40 15.10 13.27
CA GLY A 149 27.67 16.49 12.88
C GLY A 149 26.42 17.20 12.36
N ASP A 150 26.51 17.71 11.12
CA ASP A 150 25.41 18.39 10.43
C ASP A 150 24.44 17.42 9.73
N TYR A 151 24.67 16.11 9.82
CA TYR A 151 23.87 15.08 9.15
C TYR A 151 22.93 14.39 10.13
N ASN A 152 21.66 14.29 9.76
CA ASN A 152 20.64 13.54 10.47
C ASN A 152 19.97 12.58 9.50
N TYR A 153 19.85 11.31 9.89
CA TYR A 153 19.12 10.29 9.17
C TYR A 153 18.10 9.64 10.08
N SER A 154 16.89 9.41 9.58
CA SER A 154 15.88 8.63 10.27
C SER A 154 15.17 7.66 9.33
N LEU A 155 14.80 6.52 9.89
CA LEU A 155 14.03 5.47 9.26
C LEU A 155 12.87 5.10 10.18
N MET A 156 11.66 5.24 9.67
CA MET A 156 10.43 4.92 10.37
C MET A 156 9.67 3.85 9.59
N ILE A 157 9.20 2.80 10.27
CA ILE A 157 8.39 1.72 9.70
C ILE A 157 7.14 1.61 10.55
N GLY A 158 5.95 1.73 9.96
CA GLY A 158 4.73 1.82 10.73
C GLY A 158 3.46 1.58 9.93
N ASP A 159 2.38 1.26 10.64
CA ASP A 159 1.07 1.01 10.03
C ASP A 159 0.24 2.29 9.83
N GLU A 160 0.45 3.30 10.68
CA GLU A 160 -0.29 4.56 10.71
C GLU A 160 0.65 5.75 10.92
N ILE A 161 1.51 6.01 9.93
CA ILE A 161 2.42 7.15 9.95
C ILE A 161 1.72 8.36 9.32
N PHE A 162 1.85 9.53 9.95
CA PHE A 162 1.54 10.78 9.27
C PHE A 162 2.66 11.10 8.29
N ALA A 163 2.37 11.02 6.99
CA ALA A 163 3.35 11.25 5.92
C ALA A 163 2.87 12.34 4.97
N THR A 164 3.71 13.36 4.77
CA THR A 164 3.45 14.48 3.85
C THR A 164 4.70 14.77 3.05
N LEU A 165 4.57 14.91 1.73
CA LEU A 165 5.62 15.46 0.87
C LEU A 165 5.31 16.93 0.59
N THR A 166 4.31 17.25 -0.21
CA THR A 166 3.78 18.60 -0.42
C THR A 166 2.25 18.60 -0.32
N PRO A 167 1.60 19.76 -0.16
CA PRO A 167 0.14 19.86 -0.12
C PRO A 167 -0.56 19.31 -1.37
N MET A 168 0.05 19.42 -2.55
CA MET A 168 -0.56 19.04 -3.83
C MET A 168 -0.06 17.69 -4.40
N THR A 169 0.92 17.02 -3.77
CA THR A 169 1.42 15.70 -4.26
C THR A 169 1.03 14.53 -3.38
N PHE A 170 1.40 14.55 -2.09
CA PHE A 170 1.15 13.43 -1.18
C PHE A 170 0.98 13.90 0.25
N ARG A 171 -0.18 13.58 0.83
CA ARG A 171 -0.50 13.79 2.23
C ARG A 171 -1.43 12.68 2.72
N LYS A 172 -0.99 11.90 3.70
CA LYS A 172 -1.76 10.79 4.26
C LYS A 172 -1.55 10.68 5.77
N VAL A 173 -2.65 10.58 6.52
CA VAL A 173 -2.64 10.53 8.00
C VAL A 173 -2.36 9.13 8.56
N GLY A 174 -2.75 8.08 7.84
CA GLY A 174 -2.50 6.67 8.18
C GLY A 174 -1.70 5.98 7.09
N PHE A 175 -0.49 6.47 6.82
CA PHE A 175 0.41 5.86 5.87
C PHE A 175 0.99 4.56 6.46
N ASN A 176 0.73 3.44 5.79
CA ASN A 176 1.30 2.14 6.15
C ASN A 176 2.52 1.88 5.28
N GLY A 177 3.71 1.87 5.86
CA GLY A 177 4.93 1.63 5.10
C GLY A 177 6.18 2.13 5.80
N VAL A 178 7.17 2.47 4.99
CA VAL A 178 8.49 2.94 5.38
C VAL A 178 8.62 4.41 5.01
N VAL A 179 9.10 5.21 5.95
CA VAL A 179 9.47 6.61 5.75
C VAL A 179 10.95 6.75 6.08
N THR A 180 11.73 7.29 5.15
CA THR A 180 13.11 7.67 5.39
C THR A 180 13.24 9.17 5.29
N SER A 181 14.02 9.78 6.19
CA SER A 181 14.33 11.20 6.14
C SER A 181 15.82 11.39 6.33
N PHE A 182 16.39 12.29 5.54
CA PHE A 182 17.78 12.70 5.61
C PHE A 182 17.83 14.21 5.58
N ALA A 183 18.61 14.80 6.47
CA ALA A 183 18.84 16.24 6.52
C ALA A 183 20.33 16.51 6.68
N ALA A 184 20.83 17.39 5.83
CA ALA A 184 22.13 18.02 5.90
C ALA A 184 21.95 19.54 5.89
N ARG A 185 23.05 20.29 6.04
CA ARG A 185 23.04 21.76 6.12
C ARG A 185 22.25 22.49 5.02
N HIS A 186 22.31 22.01 3.78
CA HIS A 186 21.69 22.66 2.61
C HIS A 186 20.86 21.70 1.75
N LEU A 187 20.68 20.46 2.22
CA LEU A 187 20.03 19.40 1.45
C LEU A 187 19.14 18.59 2.39
N ARG A 188 17.89 18.41 2.00
CA ARG A 188 16.92 17.55 2.69
C ARG A 188 16.36 16.54 1.73
N PHE A 189 16.12 15.34 2.22
CA PHE A 189 15.49 14.26 1.47
C PHE A 189 14.47 13.54 2.35
N THR A 190 13.32 13.22 1.78
CA THR A 190 12.31 12.36 2.39
C THR A 190 11.87 11.32 1.37
N GLY A 191 11.90 10.05 1.73
CA GLY A 191 11.41 8.95 0.90
C GLY A 191 10.27 8.22 1.59
N LEU A 192 9.26 7.81 0.83
CA LEU A 192 8.12 7.02 1.29
C LEU A 192 8.02 5.75 0.44
N PHE A 193 7.86 4.61 1.09
CA PHE A 193 7.70 3.32 0.42
C PHE A 193 6.56 2.55 1.07
N SER A 194 5.63 2.05 0.27
CA SER A 194 4.49 1.30 0.79
C SER A 194 4.04 0.23 -0.20
N ARG A 195 3.35 -0.78 0.32
CA ARG A 195 2.59 -1.74 -0.47
C ARG A 195 1.11 -1.64 -0.10
N PRO A 196 0.34 -0.72 -0.69
CA PRO A 196 -1.06 -0.49 -0.32
C PRO A 196 -1.97 -1.71 -0.49
N SER A 197 -1.61 -2.69 -1.32
CA SER A 197 -2.45 -3.85 -1.64
C SER A 197 -2.59 -4.88 -0.50
N LEU A 198 -1.94 -4.68 0.66
CA LEU A 198 -1.95 -5.62 1.78
C LEU A 198 -2.29 -4.95 3.11
N HIS A 199 -3.37 -5.41 3.75
CA HIS A 199 -3.76 -5.04 5.12
C HIS A 199 -3.54 -6.17 6.14
N ILE A 200 -2.96 -7.31 5.71
CA ILE A 200 -2.86 -8.55 6.51
C ILE A 200 -1.37 -8.80 6.89
N PRO A 201 -1.06 -9.29 8.11
CA PRO A 201 0.32 -9.34 8.65
C PRO A 201 1.33 -10.19 7.87
N THR A 202 0.87 -11.25 7.21
CA THR A 202 1.68 -12.11 6.35
C THR A 202 0.86 -12.43 5.12
N ALA A 203 1.30 -11.95 3.97
CA ALA A 203 0.61 -12.21 2.72
C ALA A 203 1.58 -12.37 1.55
N SER A 204 1.25 -13.35 0.74
CA SER A 204 1.96 -13.77 -0.45
C SER A 204 1.00 -13.56 -1.61
N GLN A 205 1.38 -12.73 -2.59
CA GLN A 205 0.52 -12.43 -3.73
C GLN A 205 1.30 -12.40 -5.03
N ASP A 206 0.61 -12.79 -6.10
CA ASP A 206 1.12 -12.75 -7.47
C ASP A 206 0.94 -11.36 -8.10
N ASN A 207 0.06 -10.54 -7.53
CA ASN A 207 -0.18 -9.16 -7.91
C ASN A 207 0.10 -8.23 -6.72
N PHE A 208 0.63 -7.05 -6.98
CA PHE A 208 0.85 -6.06 -5.93
C PHE A 208 0.75 -4.65 -6.47
N THR A 209 0.36 -3.72 -5.62
CA THR A 209 0.52 -2.28 -5.88
C THR A 209 1.60 -1.78 -4.95
N SER A 210 2.63 -1.15 -5.53
CA SER A 210 3.72 -0.51 -4.79
C SER A 210 3.58 1.00 -4.91
N LEU A 211 3.86 1.71 -3.82
CA LEU A 211 4.01 3.16 -3.80
C LEU A 211 5.47 3.48 -3.49
N ILE A 212 6.08 4.30 -4.33
CA ILE A 212 7.37 4.93 -4.10
C ILE A 212 7.17 6.42 -4.24
N ALA A 213 7.57 7.17 -3.22
CA ALA A 213 7.53 8.62 -3.27
C ALA A 213 8.79 9.23 -2.67
N GLY A 214 9.16 10.40 -3.14
CA GLY A 214 10.37 11.09 -2.72
C GLY A 214 10.23 12.60 -2.84
N ARG A 215 10.87 13.32 -1.92
CA ARG A 215 11.08 14.76 -1.97
C ARG A 215 12.55 15.04 -1.72
N ILE A 216 13.15 15.88 -2.54
CA ILE A 216 14.49 16.45 -2.32
C ILE A 216 14.31 17.95 -2.24
N GLU A 217 14.96 18.60 -1.28
CA GLU A 217 14.97 20.05 -1.15
C GLU A 217 16.41 20.55 -1.02
N ALA A 218 16.72 21.63 -1.73
CA ALA A 218 18.03 22.26 -1.69
C ALA A 218 17.88 23.76 -1.41
N ASP A 219 18.70 24.26 -0.49
CA ASP A 219 18.75 25.68 -0.17
C ASP A 219 19.66 26.42 -1.16
N LEU A 220 19.08 27.34 -1.90
CA LEU A 220 19.76 28.24 -2.83
C LEU A 220 20.08 29.55 -2.12
N GLY A 221 21.13 29.54 -1.31
CA GLY A 221 21.55 30.68 -0.50
C GLY A 221 20.77 30.79 0.80
N ALA A 222 20.64 32.00 1.34
CA ALA A 222 20.06 32.22 2.68
C ALA A 222 18.52 32.31 2.69
N ASN A 223 17.89 32.51 1.53
CA ASN A 223 16.51 32.97 1.44
C ASN A 223 15.65 32.19 0.45
N ALA A 224 16.23 31.27 -0.32
CA ALA A 224 15.49 30.52 -1.33
C ALA A 224 15.71 29.02 -1.16
N THR A 225 14.65 28.25 -1.34
CA THR A 225 14.67 26.79 -1.31
C THR A 225 13.95 26.27 -2.55
N LEU A 226 14.56 25.32 -3.25
CA LEU A 226 13.90 24.58 -4.32
C LEU A 226 13.65 23.15 -3.86
N GLY A 227 12.49 22.60 -4.22
CA GLY A 227 12.13 21.22 -3.95
C GLY A 227 11.68 20.50 -5.21
N LEU A 228 12.10 19.24 -5.34
CA LEU A 228 11.63 18.31 -6.35
C LEU A 228 10.88 17.18 -5.66
N THR A 229 9.72 16.82 -6.19
CA THR A 229 8.89 15.73 -5.68
C THR A 229 8.52 14.74 -6.76
N LEU A 230 8.52 13.46 -6.42
CA LEU A 230 8.03 12.40 -7.28
C LEU A 230 7.20 11.44 -6.43
N VAL A 231 6.00 11.12 -6.88
CA VAL A 231 5.11 10.13 -6.30
C VAL A 231 4.73 9.16 -7.39
N ASN A 232 4.89 7.87 -7.17
CA ASN A 232 4.52 6.85 -8.14
C ASN A 232 3.86 5.67 -7.42
N ALA A 233 2.62 5.39 -7.77
CA ALA A 233 1.90 4.18 -7.40
C ALA A 233 1.76 3.32 -8.65
N HIS A 234 2.27 2.10 -8.65
CA HIS A 234 2.22 1.21 -9.82
C HIS A 234 1.89 -0.22 -9.43
N ASN A 235 1.24 -0.92 -10.35
CA ASN A 235 0.95 -2.33 -10.24
C ASN A 235 2.12 -3.16 -10.77
N GLY A 236 2.38 -4.27 -10.10
CA GLY A 236 3.32 -5.31 -10.49
C GLY A 236 2.64 -6.68 -10.56
N ALA A 237 3.16 -7.54 -11.43
CA ALA A 237 2.77 -8.94 -11.55
C ALA A 237 4.04 -9.82 -11.43
N GLY A 238 3.97 -10.86 -10.62
CA GLY A 238 5.10 -11.74 -10.28
C GLY A 238 5.50 -12.77 -11.32
N ASN A 239 4.54 -13.14 -12.17
CA ASN A 239 4.62 -14.22 -13.15
C ASN A 239 5.14 -13.79 -14.53
N ARG A 240 5.36 -12.49 -14.75
CA ARG A 240 5.88 -11.95 -16.01
C ARG A 240 7.29 -11.45 -15.81
N GLU A 241 8.08 -11.54 -16.87
CA GLU A 241 9.41 -10.94 -17.03
C GLU A 241 9.29 -9.42 -16.86
N SER A 242 9.22 -9.00 -15.60
CA SER A 242 9.04 -7.63 -15.11
C SER A 242 10.18 -6.67 -15.49
N PHE A 243 11.14 -7.14 -16.28
CA PHE A 243 12.33 -6.42 -16.72
C PHE A 243 12.23 -5.94 -18.18
N GLU A 244 11.25 -6.38 -18.97
CA GLU A 244 11.10 -5.90 -20.35
C GLU A 244 10.43 -4.51 -20.47
N GLY A 245 9.75 -4.04 -19.40
CA GLY A 245 8.98 -2.79 -19.39
C GLY A 245 9.48 -1.75 -18.38
N ASN A 246 8.98 -0.51 -18.49
CA ASN A 246 9.27 0.53 -17.51
C ASN A 246 8.42 0.30 -16.23
N PRO A 247 9.03 -0.02 -15.07
CA PRO A 247 8.30 -0.33 -13.85
C PRO A 247 7.45 0.84 -13.35
N LEU A 248 7.84 2.09 -13.63
CA LEU A 248 7.11 3.29 -13.22
C LEU A 248 5.75 3.45 -13.93
N LYS A 249 5.56 2.79 -15.08
CA LYS A 249 4.28 2.78 -15.80
C LYS A 249 3.35 1.65 -15.33
N GLY A 250 3.87 0.76 -14.49
CA GLY A 250 3.18 -0.43 -14.01
C GLY A 250 2.86 -1.43 -15.11
N VAL A 251 2.30 -2.56 -14.70
CA VAL A 251 1.82 -3.63 -15.58
C VAL A 251 0.42 -4.06 -15.18
N LEU A 252 -0.30 -4.65 -16.14
CA LEU A 252 -1.55 -5.33 -15.84
C LEU A 252 -1.31 -6.51 -14.90
N THR A 253 -2.19 -6.63 -13.91
CA THR A 253 -2.18 -7.75 -12.96
C THR A 253 -2.68 -9.04 -13.62
N THR A 254 -2.30 -10.19 -13.06
CA THR A 254 -2.79 -11.51 -13.51
C THR A 254 -4.31 -11.59 -13.51
N GLY A 255 -4.98 -10.96 -12.53
CA GLY A 255 -6.45 -10.92 -12.47
C GLY A 255 -7.07 -10.10 -13.61
N GLN A 256 -6.41 -8.99 -14.02
CA GLN A 256 -6.83 -8.18 -15.17
C GLN A 256 -6.63 -8.92 -16.50
N LEU A 257 -5.65 -9.82 -16.58
CA LEU A 257 -5.36 -10.64 -17.77
C LEU A 257 -6.08 -12.01 -17.77
N GLY A 258 -6.77 -12.37 -16.70
CA GLY A 258 -7.38 -13.71 -16.54
C GLY A 258 -8.62 -13.97 -17.39
N ARG A 259 -9.25 -12.93 -17.96
CA ARG A 259 -10.42 -13.04 -18.83
C ARG A 259 -10.35 -12.03 -19.96
N ARG A 260 -10.83 -12.43 -21.13
CA ARG A 260 -11.00 -11.57 -22.30
C ARG A 260 -12.00 -10.45 -22.01
N LEU A 261 -11.74 -9.29 -22.61
CA LEU A 261 -12.63 -8.14 -22.68
C LEU A 261 -13.69 -8.40 -23.76
N ASN A 262 -14.97 -8.39 -23.39
CA ASN A 262 -16.07 -8.61 -24.32
C ASN A 262 -16.90 -7.35 -24.57
N LYS A 263 -16.90 -6.39 -23.64
CA LYS A 263 -17.76 -5.19 -23.74
C LYS A 263 -17.02 -3.94 -23.27
N LEU A 264 -17.13 -2.89 -24.07
CA LEU A 264 -16.64 -1.54 -23.77
C LEU A 264 -17.83 -0.59 -23.66
N ILE A 265 -17.81 0.27 -22.66
CA ILE A 265 -18.91 1.20 -22.39
C ILE A 265 -18.30 2.59 -22.22
N VAL A 266 -18.75 3.55 -23.04
CA VAL A 266 -18.42 4.96 -22.88
C VAL A 266 -19.67 5.69 -22.41
N ARG A 267 -19.55 6.50 -21.37
CA ARG A 267 -20.62 7.38 -20.89
C ARG A 267 -20.22 8.83 -21.12
N LEU A 268 -21.13 9.58 -21.72
CA LEU A 268 -21.06 11.02 -21.89
C LEU A 268 -22.14 11.63 -20.99
N SER A 269 -21.74 12.44 -20.01
CA SER A 269 -22.66 13.18 -19.16
C SER A 269 -22.23 14.63 -19.04
N ASP A 270 -23.08 15.45 -18.46
CA ASP A 270 -22.76 16.83 -18.07
C ASP A 270 -21.70 16.83 -16.93
N ASP A 271 -20.69 17.70 -16.99
CA ASP A 271 -19.74 17.90 -15.87
C ASP A 271 -20.32 18.84 -14.79
N SER A 272 -21.31 19.67 -15.15
CA SER A 272 -22.03 20.61 -14.29
C SER A 272 -23.54 20.30 -14.19
N PRO A 273 -23.95 19.05 -13.87
CA PRO A 273 -25.35 18.61 -13.96
C PRO A 273 -26.33 19.37 -13.05
N ALA A 274 -25.84 20.15 -12.09
CA ALA A 274 -26.64 20.86 -11.10
C ALA A 274 -27.45 22.03 -11.69
N ASP A 275 -27.08 22.54 -12.86
CA ASP A 275 -27.81 23.61 -13.53
C ASP A 275 -28.89 23.11 -14.50
N GLY A 276 -28.92 21.80 -14.79
CA GLY A 276 -29.94 21.15 -15.61
C GLY A 276 -29.88 21.46 -17.11
N GLU A 277 -28.85 22.17 -17.60
CA GLU A 277 -28.81 22.64 -18.99
C GLU A 277 -27.37 22.72 -19.53
N GLY A 278 -27.18 22.35 -20.78
CA GLY A 278 -25.91 22.60 -21.49
C GLY A 278 -24.91 21.46 -21.36
N GLY A 279 -25.41 20.23 -21.26
CA GLY A 279 -24.57 19.04 -21.24
C GLY A 279 -24.02 18.66 -22.62
N PRO A 280 -23.39 17.48 -22.75
CA PRO A 280 -22.69 17.05 -23.95
C PRO A 280 -23.57 17.07 -25.19
N VAL A 281 -23.02 17.58 -26.29
CA VAL A 281 -23.60 17.43 -27.64
C VAL A 281 -22.67 16.57 -28.48
N LEU A 282 -23.17 15.42 -28.95
CA LEU A 282 -22.42 14.45 -29.73
C LEU A 282 -22.69 14.63 -31.23
N PHE A 283 -21.67 15.04 -31.98
CA PHE A 283 -21.73 15.23 -33.44
C PHE A 283 -21.30 13.99 -34.21
N GLY A 284 -20.43 13.16 -33.64
CA GLY A 284 -19.90 11.99 -34.34
C GLY A 284 -19.11 11.06 -33.43
N THR A 285 -19.16 9.77 -33.75
CA THR A 285 -18.44 8.70 -33.06
C THR A 285 -17.69 7.87 -34.08
N GLU A 286 -16.42 7.59 -33.82
CA GLU A 286 -15.63 6.62 -34.57
C GLU A 286 -14.78 5.82 -33.58
N VAL A 287 -14.50 4.56 -33.92
CA VAL A 287 -13.62 3.70 -33.14
C VAL A 287 -12.55 3.10 -34.05
N GLU A 288 -11.30 3.15 -33.62
CA GLU A 288 -10.18 2.54 -34.34
C GLU A 288 -9.67 1.36 -33.52
N ILE A 289 -9.63 0.18 -34.13
CA ILE A 289 -9.18 -1.05 -33.48
C ILE A 289 -7.91 -1.53 -34.17
N THR A 290 -6.88 -1.78 -33.36
CA THR A 290 -5.66 -2.44 -33.81
C THR A 290 -5.63 -3.85 -33.25
N THR A 291 -5.60 -4.86 -34.12
CA THR A 291 -5.46 -6.26 -33.73
C THR A 291 -4.48 -7.02 -34.62
N ALA A 292 -3.88 -8.09 -34.10
CA ALA A 292 -3.01 -8.95 -34.87
C ALA A 292 -3.82 -9.99 -35.64
N LEU A 293 -3.79 -9.89 -36.96
CA LEU A 293 -4.43 -10.85 -37.87
C LEU A 293 -3.39 -11.80 -38.45
N ARG A 294 -3.78 -13.05 -38.71
CA ARG A 294 -2.94 -14.01 -39.42
C ARG A 294 -2.79 -13.57 -40.87
N ARG A 295 -1.56 -13.55 -41.36
CA ARG A 295 -1.25 -13.27 -42.76
C ARG A 295 -0.22 -14.24 -43.28
N GLU A 296 -0.42 -14.64 -44.52
CA GLU A 296 0.55 -15.39 -45.31
C GLU A 296 1.69 -14.46 -45.71
N VAL A 297 2.91 -14.83 -45.33
CA VAL A 297 4.13 -14.16 -45.80
C VAL A 297 4.95 -15.17 -46.59
N PRO A 298 5.35 -14.84 -47.83
CA PRO A 298 6.23 -15.70 -48.60
C PRO A 298 7.61 -15.75 -47.95
N VAL A 299 8.14 -16.96 -47.79
CA VAL A 299 9.49 -17.23 -47.29
C VAL A 299 10.18 -18.19 -48.25
N GLU A 300 11.51 -18.22 -48.23
CA GLU A 300 12.27 -19.15 -49.06
C GLU A 300 11.84 -20.60 -48.75
N GLY A 301 11.24 -21.28 -49.74
CA GLY A 301 10.70 -22.63 -49.59
C GLY A 301 9.21 -22.75 -49.20
N GLY A 302 8.44 -21.66 -49.14
CA GLY A 302 6.98 -21.75 -48.96
C GLY A 302 6.30 -20.50 -48.43
N VAL A 303 5.20 -20.69 -47.72
CA VAL A 303 4.42 -19.64 -47.05
C VAL A 303 4.46 -19.88 -45.55
N ARG A 304 4.68 -18.82 -44.78
CA ARG A 304 4.59 -18.85 -43.32
C ARG A 304 3.48 -17.94 -42.85
N MET A 305 2.61 -18.48 -42.00
CA MET A 305 1.62 -17.69 -41.29
C MET A 305 2.31 -16.87 -40.21
N VAL A 306 2.13 -15.55 -40.25
CA VAL A 306 2.59 -14.64 -39.21
C VAL A 306 1.46 -13.74 -38.75
N PHE A 307 1.49 -13.36 -37.48
CA PHE A 307 0.58 -12.37 -36.95
C PHE A 307 1.08 -10.97 -37.29
N LYS A 308 0.24 -10.18 -37.98
CA LYS A 308 0.54 -8.79 -38.32
C LYS A 308 -0.53 -7.87 -37.73
N ASP A 309 -0.07 -6.89 -36.95
CA ASP A 309 -0.93 -5.82 -36.45
C ASP A 309 -1.59 -5.10 -37.64
N THR A 310 -2.91 -5.09 -37.65
CA THR A 310 -3.77 -4.44 -38.65
C THR A 310 -4.69 -3.49 -37.91
N THR A 311 -4.81 -2.27 -38.42
CA THR A 311 -5.69 -1.24 -37.87
C THR A 311 -6.84 -0.98 -38.85
N PHE A 312 -8.06 -0.90 -38.34
CA PHE A 312 -9.26 -0.53 -39.10
C PHE A 312 -10.16 0.35 -38.24
N THR A 313 -11.01 1.13 -38.90
CA THR A 313 -12.06 1.92 -38.23
C THR A 313 -13.35 1.13 -38.15
N GLY A 314 -14.16 1.38 -37.11
CA GLY A 314 -15.44 0.72 -36.89
C GLY A 314 -16.38 0.94 -38.06
N GLY A 315 -16.47 2.19 -38.55
CA GLY A 315 -17.26 2.51 -39.73
C GLY A 315 -16.88 1.71 -40.99
N SER A 316 -15.59 1.40 -41.18
CA SER A 316 -15.11 0.64 -42.37
C SER A 316 -15.54 -0.84 -42.38
N ILE A 317 -15.86 -1.39 -41.20
CA ILE A 317 -16.24 -2.79 -41.01
C ILE A 317 -17.69 -2.97 -40.54
N GLY A 318 -18.46 -1.88 -40.43
CA GLY A 318 -19.85 -1.92 -39.93
C GLY A 318 -19.94 -2.17 -38.42
N PHE A 319 -18.90 -1.82 -37.67
CA PHE A 319 -18.88 -1.90 -36.21
C PHE A 319 -19.18 -0.52 -35.61
N ALA A 320 -20.34 -0.40 -34.96
CA ALA A 320 -20.86 0.83 -34.37
C ALA A 320 -21.38 0.54 -32.96
N PRO A 321 -21.45 1.55 -32.07
CA PRO A 321 -21.99 1.35 -30.73
C PRO A 321 -23.51 1.17 -30.76
N VAL A 322 -24.01 0.43 -29.79
CA VAL A 322 -25.41 0.55 -29.36
C VAL A 322 -25.51 1.79 -28.46
N ILE A 323 -26.39 2.72 -28.83
CA ILE A 323 -26.57 3.99 -28.11
C ILE A 323 -27.81 3.89 -27.22
N GLU A 324 -27.64 4.22 -25.94
CA GLU A 324 -28.72 4.31 -24.96
C GLU A 324 -28.72 5.69 -24.29
N GLY A 325 -29.92 6.23 -24.05
CA GLY A 325 -30.08 7.55 -23.45
C GLY A 325 -29.74 8.71 -24.40
N GLY A 326 -29.85 9.91 -23.86
CA GLY A 326 -29.77 11.16 -24.61
C GLY A 326 -31.04 11.50 -25.40
N GLU A 327 -31.25 12.78 -25.63
CA GLU A 327 -32.31 13.35 -26.44
C GLU A 327 -31.76 13.78 -27.80
N GLU A 328 -32.42 13.37 -28.89
CA GLU A 328 -32.08 13.87 -30.22
C GLU A 328 -32.70 15.25 -30.45
N ARG A 329 -31.85 16.30 -30.52
CA ARG A 329 -32.30 17.68 -30.73
C ARG A 329 -31.48 18.38 -31.80
N GLY A 330 -32.14 18.68 -32.93
CA GLY A 330 -31.51 19.32 -34.09
C GLY A 330 -30.57 18.38 -34.86
N GLY A 331 -30.85 17.07 -34.87
CA GLY A 331 -30.06 16.04 -35.55
C GLY A 331 -28.81 15.59 -34.80
N PHE A 332 -28.64 16.01 -33.55
CA PHE A 332 -27.52 15.60 -32.68
C PHE A 332 -28.05 15.10 -31.34
N LEU A 333 -27.35 14.10 -30.78
CA LEU A 333 -27.63 13.57 -29.45
C LEU A 333 -27.12 14.51 -28.38
N ARG A 334 -27.95 14.76 -27.37
CA ARG A 334 -27.64 15.62 -26.22
C ARG A 334 -28.01 14.92 -24.92
N ALA A 335 -27.34 15.26 -23.83
CA ALA A 335 -27.76 14.84 -22.50
C ALA A 335 -27.56 16.02 -21.53
N ASP A 336 -28.66 16.64 -21.10
CA ASP A 336 -28.63 17.78 -20.19
C ASP A 336 -28.82 17.34 -18.73
N GLY A 337 -28.16 18.03 -17.79
CA GLY A 337 -28.34 17.77 -16.36
C GLY A 337 -27.97 16.34 -15.95
N ALA A 338 -28.93 15.60 -15.40
CA ALA A 338 -28.71 14.23 -14.91
C ALA A 338 -28.74 13.16 -16.01
N GLU A 339 -29.07 13.53 -17.25
CA GLU A 339 -29.08 12.59 -18.37
C GLU A 339 -27.66 12.20 -18.80
N SER A 340 -27.56 11.08 -19.53
CA SER A 340 -26.29 10.65 -20.12
C SER A 340 -26.52 9.89 -21.41
N ILE A 341 -25.57 10.02 -22.35
CA ILE A 341 -25.48 9.18 -23.54
C ILE A 341 -24.52 8.04 -23.23
N VAL A 342 -24.98 6.80 -23.37
CA VAL A 342 -24.18 5.60 -23.14
C VAL A 342 -23.95 4.90 -24.48
N LEU A 343 -22.68 4.74 -24.85
CA LEU A 343 -22.23 4.07 -26.07
C LEU A 343 -21.64 2.71 -25.68
N GLN A 344 -22.29 1.64 -26.12
CA GLN A 344 -21.88 0.26 -25.82
C GLN A 344 -21.29 -0.40 -27.06
N TYR A 345 -20.04 -0.85 -26.96
CA TYR A 345 -19.29 -1.53 -28.01
C TYR A 345 -19.07 -2.99 -27.60
N ALA A 346 -19.80 -3.91 -28.24
CA ALA A 346 -19.67 -5.34 -27.99
C ALA A 346 -18.56 -5.94 -28.88
N LEU A 347 -17.50 -6.46 -28.27
CA LEU A 347 -16.41 -7.10 -29.01
C LEU A 347 -16.79 -8.52 -29.42
N ALA A 348 -17.43 -9.27 -28.53
CA ALA A 348 -18.02 -10.58 -28.76
C ALA A 348 -19.30 -10.70 -27.92
N ALA A 349 -20.30 -11.46 -28.37
CA ALA A 349 -21.48 -11.68 -27.55
C ALA A 349 -21.17 -12.60 -26.37
N GLU A 350 -21.85 -12.37 -25.25
CA GLU A 350 -21.87 -13.32 -24.15
C GLU A 350 -22.79 -14.51 -24.46
N GLU A 351 -22.73 -15.55 -23.63
CA GLU A 351 -23.54 -16.75 -23.84
C GLU A 351 -25.04 -16.42 -23.77
N GLY A 352 -25.76 -16.69 -24.86
CA GLY A 352 -27.19 -16.40 -24.99
C GLY A 352 -27.53 -15.01 -25.54
N GLU A 353 -26.55 -14.17 -25.85
CA GLU A 353 -26.73 -12.88 -26.51
C GLU A 353 -26.64 -13.00 -28.05
N SER A 354 -27.15 -12.00 -28.77
CA SER A 354 -27.02 -11.92 -30.23
C SER A 354 -25.60 -11.51 -30.63
N GLU A 355 -25.05 -12.16 -31.66
CA GLU A 355 -23.80 -11.74 -32.32
C GLU A 355 -23.96 -10.46 -33.14
N GLU A 356 -25.19 -10.00 -33.36
CA GLU A 356 -25.47 -8.82 -34.17
C GLU A 356 -24.82 -7.56 -33.58
N GLY A 357 -24.15 -6.78 -34.43
CA GLY A 357 -23.44 -5.57 -34.00
C GLY A 357 -22.11 -5.81 -33.28
N THR A 358 -21.69 -7.07 -33.06
CA THR A 358 -20.41 -7.37 -32.42
C THR A 358 -19.21 -7.15 -33.37
N LEU A 359 -18.05 -6.83 -32.80
CA LEU A 359 -16.80 -6.78 -33.56
C LEU A 359 -16.47 -8.13 -34.21
N ARG A 360 -16.73 -9.24 -33.50
CA ARG A 360 -16.53 -10.61 -34.03
C ARG A 360 -17.26 -10.83 -35.34
N LEU A 361 -18.54 -10.50 -35.37
CA LEU A 361 -19.36 -10.66 -36.57
C LEU A 361 -18.94 -9.68 -37.68
N ALA A 362 -18.60 -8.43 -37.32
CA ALA A 362 -18.10 -7.43 -38.26
C ALA A 362 -16.81 -7.91 -38.97
N LEU A 363 -15.89 -8.50 -38.21
CA LEU A 363 -14.65 -9.08 -38.75
C LEU A 363 -14.89 -10.26 -39.70
N GLN A 364 -15.77 -11.20 -39.32
CA GLN A 364 -16.12 -12.33 -40.18
C GLN A 364 -16.70 -11.86 -41.51
N ARG A 365 -17.69 -10.93 -41.47
CA ARG A 365 -18.38 -10.46 -42.68
C ARG A 365 -17.50 -9.60 -43.57
N ARG A 366 -16.69 -8.71 -42.98
CA ARG A 366 -15.94 -7.72 -43.76
C ARG A 366 -14.60 -8.24 -44.28
N LEU A 367 -13.95 -9.11 -43.51
CA LEU A 367 -12.61 -9.62 -43.81
C LEU A 367 -12.62 -11.10 -44.23
N ASP A 368 -13.80 -11.72 -44.35
CA ASP A 368 -13.98 -13.13 -44.74
C ASP A 368 -13.22 -14.09 -43.81
N LEU A 369 -13.20 -13.77 -42.52
CA LEU A 369 -12.51 -14.58 -41.50
C LEU A 369 -13.42 -15.71 -41.01
N GLY A 370 -12.83 -16.88 -40.76
CA GLY A 370 -13.52 -17.94 -40.01
C GLY A 370 -13.79 -17.54 -38.56
N LEU A 371 -14.71 -18.25 -37.88
CA LEU A 371 -15.07 -17.98 -36.48
C LEU A 371 -13.84 -17.98 -35.56
N ASP A 372 -12.98 -19.00 -35.68
CA ASP A 372 -11.78 -19.13 -34.87
C ASP A 372 -10.77 -18.00 -35.12
N GLU A 373 -10.67 -17.53 -36.36
CA GLU A 373 -9.76 -16.44 -36.74
C GLU A 373 -10.26 -15.09 -36.21
N ALA A 374 -11.58 -14.84 -36.29
CA ALA A 374 -12.20 -13.66 -35.71
C ALA A 374 -12.12 -13.67 -34.17
N ASP A 375 -12.27 -14.84 -33.53
CA ASP A 375 -12.14 -14.97 -32.08
C ASP A 375 -10.68 -14.77 -31.61
N ASP A 376 -9.70 -15.33 -32.33
CA ASP A 376 -8.26 -15.08 -32.12
C ASP A 376 -7.94 -13.59 -32.29
N ALA A 377 -8.51 -12.94 -33.32
CA ALA A 377 -8.36 -11.50 -33.53
C ALA A 377 -8.89 -10.67 -32.35
N ILE A 378 -9.96 -11.07 -31.68
CA ILE A 378 -10.46 -10.31 -30.51
C ILE A 378 -9.55 -10.51 -29.29
N THR A 379 -9.04 -11.72 -29.07
CA THR A 379 -8.10 -11.96 -27.95
C THR A 379 -6.79 -11.18 -28.13
N ARG A 380 -6.38 -10.94 -29.38
CA ARG A 380 -5.12 -10.27 -29.76
C ARG A 380 -5.23 -8.77 -30.01
N VAL A 381 -6.36 -8.15 -29.68
CA VAL A 381 -6.53 -6.69 -29.78
C VAL A 381 -5.43 -6.01 -28.99
N LYS A 382 -4.70 -5.13 -29.68
CA LYS A 382 -3.61 -4.34 -29.11
C LYS A 382 -4.12 -3.04 -28.50
N ASN A 383 -5.10 -2.44 -29.17
CA ASN A 383 -5.61 -1.13 -28.82
C ASN A 383 -7.03 -0.95 -29.35
N VAL A 384 -7.85 -0.22 -28.59
CA VAL A 384 -9.13 0.32 -29.03
C VAL A 384 -9.12 1.81 -28.73
N ARG A 385 -9.18 2.61 -29.78
CA ARG A 385 -9.10 4.06 -29.75
C ARG A 385 -10.45 4.66 -30.11
N PHE A 386 -11.00 5.46 -29.23
CA PHE A 386 -12.23 6.19 -29.48
C PHE A 386 -11.93 7.58 -30.03
N ARG A 387 -12.78 8.05 -30.95
CA ARG A 387 -12.75 9.41 -31.50
C ARG A 387 -14.17 9.96 -31.44
N PHE A 388 -14.37 10.99 -30.63
CA PHE A 388 -15.67 11.64 -30.47
C PHE A 388 -15.58 13.10 -30.85
N VAL A 389 -16.54 13.60 -31.63
CA VAL A 389 -16.69 15.03 -31.88
C VAL A 389 -17.77 15.54 -30.93
N LEU A 390 -17.36 16.35 -29.94
CA LEU A 390 -18.20 16.82 -28.84
C LEU A 390 -18.14 18.34 -28.71
N ALA A 391 -19.22 18.96 -28.25
CA ALA A 391 -19.22 20.33 -27.73
C ALA A 391 -19.97 20.39 -26.40
N ASN A 392 -20.05 21.61 -25.84
CA ASN A 392 -20.63 21.96 -24.56
C ASN A 392 -19.84 21.45 -23.34
N ASP A 393 -20.47 21.45 -22.17
CA ASP A 393 -19.95 20.91 -20.93
C ASP A 393 -20.15 19.39 -20.94
N TYR A 394 -19.06 18.65 -21.05
CA TYR A 394 -19.09 17.19 -21.10
C TYR A 394 -18.08 16.59 -20.15
N ARG A 395 -18.44 15.42 -19.65
CA ARG A 395 -17.60 14.50 -18.91
C ARG A 395 -17.64 13.16 -19.64
N ILE A 396 -16.47 12.70 -20.08
CA ILE A 396 -16.32 11.40 -20.73
C ILE A 396 -15.78 10.41 -19.73
N GLU A 397 -16.47 9.28 -19.62
CA GLU A 397 -16.05 8.17 -18.79
C GLU A 397 -16.07 6.87 -19.58
N VAL A 398 -15.20 5.94 -19.19
CA VAL A 398 -15.11 4.63 -19.84
C VAL A 398 -15.10 3.50 -18.81
N ALA A 399 -15.78 2.41 -19.14
CA ALA A 399 -15.85 1.19 -18.37
C ALA A 399 -15.79 -0.03 -19.30
N SER A 400 -15.71 -1.20 -18.71
CA SER A 400 -15.80 -2.48 -19.41
C SER A 400 -16.33 -3.58 -18.51
N ASP A 401 -16.62 -4.74 -19.09
CA ASP A 401 -16.92 -5.96 -18.35
C ASP A 401 -15.76 -6.44 -17.45
N ARG A 402 -14.56 -5.86 -17.60
CA ARG A 402 -13.38 -6.13 -16.77
C ARG A 402 -13.24 -5.21 -15.56
N GLN A 403 -14.10 -4.18 -15.46
CA GLN A 403 -14.09 -3.17 -14.41
C GLN A 403 -15.44 -3.15 -13.71
N ASN A 404 -15.77 -4.23 -12.99
CA ASN A 404 -17.02 -4.31 -12.28
C ASN A 404 -16.77 -4.27 -10.77
N SER A 405 -17.66 -3.59 -10.07
CA SER A 405 -17.78 -3.68 -8.62
C SER A 405 -18.10 -5.12 -8.19
N ARG A 406 -18.01 -5.41 -6.89
CA ARG A 406 -18.30 -6.75 -6.33
C ARG A 406 -19.71 -7.26 -6.63
N ILE A 407 -20.64 -6.35 -6.90
CA ILE A 407 -22.04 -6.64 -7.23
C ILE A 407 -22.32 -6.59 -8.75
N GLY A 408 -21.28 -6.51 -9.59
CA GLY A 408 -21.39 -6.59 -11.04
C GLY A 408 -21.67 -5.27 -11.77
N ILE A 409 -21.78 -4.14 -11.07
CA ILE A 409 -21.99 -2.83 -11.68
C ILE A 409 -20.67 -2.32 -12.31
N PRO A 410 -20.66 -1.88 -13.58
CA PRO A 410 -19.49 -1.28 -14.22
C PRO A 410 -18.99 -0.03 -13.47
N GLU A 411 -17.68 0.01 -13.21
CA GLU A 411 -16.97 1.12 -12.61
C GLU A 411 -16.37 2.01 -13.71
N PHE A 412 -16.94 3.20 -13.83
CA PHE A 412 -16.54 4.20 -14.82
C PHE A 412 -15.29 4.97 -14.38
N LEU A 413 -14.32 5.05 -15.28
CA LEU A 413 -13.13 5.88 -15.12
C LEU A 413 -13.26 7.14 -15.96
N VAL A 414 -13.00 8.28 -15.34
CA VAL A 414 -12.97 9.57 -16.05
C VAL A 414 -11.79 9.59 -17.02
N VAL A 415 -12.10 9.96 -18.26
CA VAL A 415 -11.13 10.13 -19.34
C VAL A 415 -10.74 11.60 -19.44
N THR A 416 -11.73 12.47 -19.65
CA THR A 416 -11.54 13.91 -19.79
C THR A 416 -12.85 14.64 -19.47
N ARG A 417 -12.73 15.95 -19.22
CA ARG A 417 -13.84 16.87 -18.96
C ARG A 417 -13.71 18.08 -19.88
N ALA A 418 -14.80 18.82 -20.07
CA ALA A 418 -14.76 20.10 -20.73
C ALA A 418 -14.04 21.15 -19.87
N ALA A 419 -13.45 22.15 -20.54
CA ALA A 419 -12.86 23.27 -19.85
C ALA A 419 -13.96 24.31 -19.58
N GLY A 420 -14.43 24.35 -18.33
CA GLY A 420 -15.53 25.21 -17.92
C GLY A 420 -16.90 24.73 -18.42
N ASN A 421 -17.94 25.45 -18.02
CA ASN A 421 -19.34 25.11 -18.30
C ASN A 421 -19.85 25.85 -19.55
N VAL A 422 -19.56 25.31 -20.73
CA VAL A 422 -19.93 25.89 -22.03
C VAL A 422 -21.28 25.33 -22.49
N LYS A 423 -22.22 26.17 -22.89
CA LYS A 423 -23.60 25.72 -23.23
C LYS A 423 -24.07 26.03 -24.65
N ASN A 424 -23.30 26.83 -25.36
CA ASN A 424 -23.68 27.45 -26.63
C ASN A 424 -23.05 26.79 -27.87
N GLN A 425 -22.46 25.61 -27.71
CA GLN A 425 -21.85 24.80 -28.77
C GLN A 425 -20.67 25.48 -29.49
N LEU A 426 -20.06 26.50 -28.88
CA LEU A 426 -18.94 27.24 -29.47
C LEU A 426 -17.56 26.58 -29.22
N ASN A 427 -17.53 25.42 -28.55
CA ASN A 427 -16.32 24.67 -28.24
C ASN A 427 -16.29 23.25 -28.87
N PRO A 428 -16.66 23.06 -30.16
CA PRO A 428 -16.57 21.73 -30.77
C PRO A 428 -15.12 21.28 -30.81
N ARG A 429 -14.85 20.07 -30.32
CA ARG A 429 -13.53 19.45 -30.36
C ARG A 429 -13.60 17.96 -30.66
N GLU A 430 -12.60 17.45 -31.35
CA GLU A 430 -12.35 16.01 -31.45
C GLU A 430 -11.62 15.56 -30.17
N VAL A 431 -12.20 14.61 -29.45
CA VAL A 431 -11.60 13.94 -28.31
C VAL A 431 -11.18 12.54 -28.73
N VAL A 432 -9.88 12.29 -28.73
CA VAL A 432 -9.30 10.99 -29.09
C VAL A 432 -8.62 10.37 -27.89
N PHE A 433 -8.98 9.14 -27.53
CA PHE A 433 -8.35 8.44 -26.41
C PHE A 433 -8.35 6.92 -26.60
N ASP A 434 -7.37 6.28 -25.98
CA ASP A 434 -7.21 4.82 -25.98
C ASP A 434 -7.89 4.22 -24.73
N TYR A 435 -8.54 3.08 -24.87
CA TYR A 435 -9.10 2.34 -23.73
C TYR A 435 -8.07 1.42 -23.08
N GLY A 436 -8.05 1.40 -21.75
CA GLY A 436 -7.23 0.46 -20.98
C GLY A 436 -7.51 0.51 -19.49
N LEU A 437 -7.04 -0.52 -18.79
CA LEU A 437 -7.15 -0.64 -17.34
C LEU A 437 -6.01 0.11 -16.66
N PRO A 438 -6.23 0.70 -15.46
CA PRO A 438 -5.19 1.41 -14.72
C PRO A 438 -4.01 0.52 -14.34
N THR A 439 -2.80 0.99 -14.61
CA THR A 439 -1.54 0.31 -14.26
C THR A 439 -0.66 1.11 -13.32
N ALA A 440 -0.64 2.44 -13.45
CA ALA A 440 0.11 3.31 -12.55
C ALA A 440 -0.44 4.74 -12.50
N SER A 441 -0.15 5.43 -11.41
CA SER A 441 -0.38 6.87 -11.22
C SER A 441 0.94 7.51 -10.79
N GLN A 442 1.34 8.57 -11.48
CA GLN A 442 2.57 9.31 -11.20
C GLN A 442 2.24 10.78 -11.01
N ILE A 443 2.87 11.42 -10.04
CA ILE A 443 2.84 12.87 -9.86
C ILE A 443 4.28 13.33 -9.71
N ALA A 444 4.74 14.22 -10.58
CA ALA A 444 6.02 14.89 -10.49
C ALA A 444 5.78 16.37 -10.19
N GLY A 445 6.60 16.96 -9.33
CA GLY A 445 6.39 18.30 -8.82
C GLY A 445 7.67 19.09 -8.62
N ILE A 446 7.56 20.40 -8.79
CA ILE A 446 8.59 21.38 -8.46
C ILE A 446 7.98 22.38 -7.49
N THR A 447 8.74 22.70 -6.45
CA THR A 447 8.40 23.73 -5.47
C THR A 447 9.51 24.77 -5.41
N ALA A 448 9.12 26.02 -5.21
CA ALA A 448 10.02 27.13 -4.96
C ALA A 448 9.50 27.92 -3.77
N GLU A 449 10.36 28.14 -2.79
CA GLU A 449 10.09 28.98 -1.64
C GLU A 449 11.12 30.10 -1.61
N VAL A 450 10.67 31.34 -1.45
CA VAL A 450 11.53 32.50 -1.28
C VAL A 450 11.04 33.28 -0.07
N ARG A 451 11.92 33.47 0.91
CA ARG A 451 11.63 34.19 2.15
C ARG A 451 12.28 35.55 2.17
N ASP A 452 11.61 36.51 2.80
CA ASP A 452 12.15 37.86 3.04
C ASP A 452 12.61 38.59 1.76
N TRP A 453 11.98 38.34 0.62
CA TRP A 453 12.24 39.08 -0.62
C TRP A 453 11.49 40.41 -0.60
N TRP A 454 12.18 41.49 -0.23
CA TRP A 454 11.60 42.84 -0.10
C TRP A 454 10.35 42.91 0.79
N GLY A 455 10.31 42.11 1.86
CA GLY A 455 9.17 42.02 2.78
C GLY A 455 8.06 41.08 2.33
N PHE A 456 8.31 40.25 1.32
CA PHE A 456 7.41 39.21 0.86
C PHE A 456 7.97 37.81 1.08
N ASP A 457 7.08 36.87 1.40
CA ASP A 457 7.32 35.44 1.32
C ASP A 457 6.50 34.87 0.16
N LEU A 458 7.16 34.07 -0.67
CA LEU A 458 6.60 33.45 -1.86
C LEU A 458 6.71 31.93 -1.73
N TYR A 459 5.61 31.24 -2.02
CA TYR A 459 5.57 29.79 -2.21
C TYR A 459 4.89 29.48 -3.54
N GLY A 460 5.58 28.74 -4.40
CA GLY A 460 5.06 28.22 -5.66
C GLY A 460 5.20 26.72 -5.73
N GLU A 461 4.18 26.04 -6.22
CA GLU A 461 4.18 24.61 -6.50
C GLU A 461 3.58 24.36 -7.89
N PHE A 462 4.24 23.54 -8.70
CA PHE A 462 3.79 23.11 -10.02
C PHE A 462 3.92 21.59 -10.14
N ASN A 463 2.85 20.92 -10.50
CA ASN A 463 2.75 19.47 -10.54
C ASN A 463 2.19 18.97 -11.87
N VAL A 464 2.73 17.85 -12.33
CA VAL A 464 2.28 17.10 -13.50
C VAL A 464 1.86 15.72 -13.03
N SER A 465 0.60 15.36 -13.28
CA SER A 465 0.02 14.06 -12.97
C SER A 465 -0.21 13.24 -14.23
N THR A 466 0.27 12.00 -14.21
CA THR A 466 0.16 11.05 -15.31
C THR A 466 -0.51 9.77 -14.81
N GLN A 467 -1.62 9.38 -15.43
CA GLN A 467 -2.31 8.14 -15.13
C GLN A 467 -2.11 7.16 -16.28
N TYR A 468 -1.32 6.12 -16.06
CA TYR A 468 -1.00 5.09 -17.04
C TYR A 468 -2.07 4.01 -17.09
N ARG A 469 -2.38 3.60 -18.31
CA ARG A 469 -3.34 2.53 -18.63
C ARG A 469 -2.77 1.62 -19.72
N GLN A 470 -3.25 0.38 -19.73
CA GLN A 470 -2.88 -0.63 -20.72
C GLN A 470 -4.13 -1.41 -21.16
N PHE A 471 -4.21 -1.76 -22.45
CA PHE A 471 -5.29 -2.59 -22.97
C PHE A 471 -5.14 -4.05 -22.49
N PRO A 472 -6.17 -4.71 -21.91
CA PRO A 472 -6.04 -6.02 -21.30
C PRO A 472 -6.16 -7.19 -22.29
N SER A 473 -5.19 -7.33 -23.20
CA SER A 473 -5.12 -8.49 -24.09
C SER A 473 -4.56 -9.71 -23.37
N THR A 474 -5.26 -10.84 -23.44
CA THR A 474 -4.91 -12.08 -22.74
C THR A 474 -3.79 -12.86 -23.41
N THR A 475 -3.62 -12.72 -24.73
CA THR A 475 -2.67 -13.51 -25.53
C THR A 475 -1.40 -12.75 -25.90
N ARG A 476 -1.36 -11.42 -25.71
CA ARG A 476 -0.16 -10.62 -25.99
C ARG A 476 0.82 -10.66 -24.83
N GLU A 477 2.10 -10.73 -25.18
CA GLU A 477 3.23 -10.74 -24.22
C GLU A 477 3.53 -9.33 -23.69
N SER A 478 3.45 -8.31 -24.55
CA SER A 478 3.69 -6.91 -24.20
C SER A 478 2.44 -6.05 -24.41
N HIS A 479 2.29 -5.06 -23.52
CA HIS A 479 1.18 -4.10 -23.53
C HIS A 479 1.73 -2.68 -23.59
N ARG A 480 1.19 -1.87 -24.51
CA ARG A 480 1.56 -0.46 -24.63
C ARG A 480 0.90 0.33 -23.50
N SER A 481 1.69 1.11 -22.78
CA SER A 481 1.18 2.09 -21.82
C SER A 481 0.88 3.43 -22.50
N PHE A 482 -0.22 4.06 -22.10
CA PHE A 482 -0.62 5.41 -22.53
C PHE A 482 -1.32 6.14 -21.36
N SER A 483 -1.54 7.45 -21.51
CA SER A 483 -2.22 8.28 -20.51
C SER A 483 -3.02 9.41 -21.18
N GLY A 484 -4.05 9.90 -20.48
CA GLY A 484 -4.85 11.05 -20.92
C GLY A 484 -5.56 10.85 -22.26
N ILE A 485 -5.64 11.93 -23.03
CA ILE A 485 -6.18 11.97 -24.40
C ILE A 485 -5.07 12.37 -25.38
N GLN A 486 -5.30 12.19 -26.67
CA GLN A 486 -4.34 12.61 -27.69
C GLN A 486 -4.08 14.12 -27.60
N GLY A 487 -2.81 14.50 -27.44
CA GLY A 487 -2.39 15.89 -27.30
C GLY A 487 -2.47 16.46 -25.87
N ASP A 488 -3.06 15.72 -24.92
CA ASP A 488 -3.16 16.08 -23.51
C ASP A 488 -3.03 14.82 -22.63
N GLU A 489 -1.78 14.33 -22.53
CA GLU A 489 -1.44 13.07 -21.86
C GLU A 489 -1.33 13.21 -20.33
N HIS A 490 -1.28 14.45 -19.82
CA HIS A 490 -0.95 14.77 -18.44
C HIS A 490 -1.89 15.83 -17.87
N ALA A 491 -2.34 15.65 -16.64
CA ALA A 491 -3.02 16.71 -15.91
C ALA A 491 -2.00 17.61 -15.21
N VAL A 492 -2.20 18.92 -15.26
CA VAL A 492 -1.33 19.90 -14.59
C VAL A 492 -2.08 20.55 -13.43
N GLY A 493 -1.41 20.73 -12.29
CA GLY A 493 -1.92 21.46 -11.14
C GLY A 493 -0.86 22.39 -10.59
N TRP A 494 -1.25 23.59 -10.18
CA TRP A 494 -0.33 24.58 -9.62
C TRP A 494 -0.96 25.30 -8.44
N LEU A 495 -0.10 25.79 -7.55
CA LEU A 495 -0.47 26.59 -6.40
C LEU A 495 0.54 27.70 -6.23
N PHE A 496 0.06 28.91 -5.97
CA PHE A 496 0.89 30.07 -5.73
C PHE A 496 0.37 30.84 -4.51
N ASN A 497 1.27 31.17 -3.60
CA ASN A 497 0.98 31.97 -2.43
C ASN A 497 2.02 33.07 -2.28
N LEU A 498 1.54 34.30 -2.03
CA LEU A 498 2.37 35.48 -1.80
C LEU A 498 1.86 36.18 -0.55
N VAL A 499 2.72 36.30 0.45
CA VAL A 499 2.40 36.94 1.73
C VAL A 499 3.30 38.15 1.92
N ARG A 500 2.72 39.29 2.31
CA ARG A 500 3.46 40.50 2.66
C ARG A 500 3.53 40.67 4.17
N HIS A 501 4.72 40.88 4.70
CA HIS A 501 4.91 41.25 6.10
C HIS A 501 4.71 42.77 6.25
N ALA A 502 3.60 43.17 6.86
CA ALA A 502 3.26 44.59 7.05
C ALA A 502 4.18 45.31 8.08
N ASP A 503 4.85 44.56 8.95
CA ASP A 503 5.52 45.13 10.14
C ASP A 503 7.06 45.22 10.06
N ARG A 504 7.66 44.93 8.90
CA ARG A 504 9.12 45.11 8.68
C ARG A 504 9.48 46.42 7.96
N LEU A 505 8.57 47.39 7.98
CA LEU A 505 8.88 48.76 7.57
C LEU A 505 9.07 49.64 8.81
N TRP A 506 10.34 49.99 9.05
CA TRP A 506 10.79 51.27 9.62
C TRP A 506 11.24 51.38 11.09
N HIS A 507 11.69 50.35 11.81
CA HIS A 507 12.42 50.56 13.09
C HIS A 507 13.77 49.83 13.13
N GLY A 508 14.68 50.19 12.23
CA GLY A 508 15.99 49.52 12.10
C GLY A 508 17.19 50.42 11.84
N ARG A 509 17.11 51.73 12.12
CA ARG A 509 18.28 52.66 11.99
C ARG A 509 18.39 53.77 13.03
N ARG A 510 17.58 53.79 14.10
CA ARG A 510 17.63 54.86 15.13
C ARG A 510 17.90 54.40 16.58
N LEU A 511 18.19 53.12 16.81
CA LEU A 511 18.48 52.61 18.16
C LEU A 511 19.97 52.38 18.47
N ARG A 512 20.89 52.63 17.52
CA ARG A 512 22.34 52.67 17.81
C ARG A 512 22.88 54.07 18.13
N ASP A 513 22.22 55.14 17.69
CA ASP A 513 22.72 56.50 17.90
C ASP A 513 22.20 57.17 19.19
N GLN A 514 21.13 56.65 19.82
CA GLN A 514 20.61 57.19 21.08
C GLN A 514 21.17 56.54 22.35
N LEU A 515 21.97 55.46 22.23
CA LEU A 515 22.68 54.86 23.36
C LEU A 515 24.14 55.33 23.50
N GLN A 516 24.59 56.28 22.65
CA GLN A 516 25.92 56.92 22.77
C GLN A 516 25.88 58.43 23.04
N ALA A 517 24.70 59.07 23.13
CA ALA A 517 24.56 60.50 23.42
C ALA A 517 24.00 60.81 24.83
N GLY A 518 24.06 59.82 25.74
CA GLY A 518 23.72 59.97 27.16
C GLY A 518 24.92 59.65 28.04
N ARG A 519 25.98 60.47 27.92
CA ARG A 519 27.04 60.63 28.92
C ARG A 519 27.12 62.11 29.27
#